data_AF-A0A1H2S829-F1
#
_entry.id   AF-A0A1H2S829-F1
#
_cell.length_a   1.000
_cell.length_b   1.000
_cell.length_c   1.000
_cell.angle_alpha   90.00
_cell.angle_beta   90.00
_cell.angle_gamma   90.00
#
_symmetry.space_group_name_H-M   'P 1'
#
loop_
_entity.id
_entity.type
_entity.pdbx_description
1 polymer ?
#
loop_
_entity_poly.entity_id
_entity_poly.type
_entity_poly.pdbx_seq_one_letter_code
_entity_poly.pdbx_strand_id
1 'polypeptide(L)'
;MYSLALGATLAASPQTSLSLGLQQNFIDHTKLFGNSIPGTDAISSIFTLGASSILVGRLFLSTIAGIGLTKSAPDYFVSVAILLRFDVPFRQMFRSN
;
A
#
# COMPACT_ATOMS: atom_id res chain seq x y z
N MET A 1 -11.20 -9.77 -13.16
CA MET A 1 -10.08 -8.93 -12.69
C MET A 1 -9.07 -9.79 -11.97
N TYR A 2 -7.81 -9.72 -12.39
CA TYR A 2 -6.68 -10.43 -11.76
C TYR A 2 -5.58 -9.42 -11.40
N SER A 3 -4.81 -9.70 -10.36
CA SER A 3 -3.75 -8.80 -9.89
C SER A 3 -2.46 -9.58 -9.62
N LEU A 4 -1.34 -9.00 -10.04
CA LEU A 4 0.01 -9.46 -9.69
C LEU A 4 0.68 -8.35 -8.87
N ALA A 5 1.27 -8.72 -7.73
CA ALA A 5 2.05 -7.82 -6.90
C ALA A 5 3.41 -8.44 -6.59
N LEU A 6 4.48 -7.72 -6.89
CA LEU A 6 5.85 -8.04 -6.53
C LEU A 6 6.39 -6.94 -5.63
N GLY A 7 7.14 -7.31 -4.60
CA GLY A 7 7.69 -6.34 -3.67
C GLY A 7 9.03 -6.77 -3.11
N ALA A 8 9.86 -5.78 -2.80
CA ALA A 8 11.11 -5.95 -2.08
C ALA A 8 11.14 -4.95 -0.93
N THR A 9 11.66 -5.37 0.23
CA THR A 9 11.83 -4.49 1.39
C THR A 9 13.24 -4.66 1.93
N LEU A 10 13.91 -3.53 2.14
CA LEU A 10 15.22 -3.42 2.74
C LEU A 10 15.08 -2.81 4.14
N ALA A 11 15.47 -3.56 5.16
CA ALA A 11 15.65 -3.02 6.50
C ALA A 11 16.94 -2.21 6.54
N ALA A 12 16.84 -0.88 6.38
CA ALA A 12 17.98 0.02 6.40
C ALA A 12 18.54 0.20 7.81
N SER A 13 17.70 0.04 8.84
CA SER A 13 18.06 -0.01 10.27
C SER A 13 16.94 -0.73 11.06
N PRO A 14 17.10 -0.99 12.37
CA PRO A 14 16.00 -1.57 13.18
C PRO A 14 14.73 -0.72 13.20
N GLN A 15 14.86 0.59 12.94
CA GLN A 15 13.74 1.53 12.98
C GLN A 15 13.28 1.95 11.58
N THR A 16 14.08 1.76 10.53
CA THR A 16 13.83 2.34 9.20
C THR A 16 13.89 1.30 8.09
N SER A 17 12.91 1.33 7.20
CA SER A 17 12.80 0.41 6.06
C SER A 17 12.54 1.16 4.76
N LEU A 18 13.12 0.68 3.67
CA LEU A 18 12.84 1.10 2.30
C LEU A 18 12.11 -0.04 1.57
N SER A 19 11.14 0.27 0.72
CA SER A 19 10.43 -0.72 -0.08
C SER A 19 10.31 -0.32 -1.54
N LEU A 20 10.28 -1.33 -2.40
CA LEU A 20 9.95 -1.23 -3.82
C LEU A 20 8.75 -2.13 -4.07
N GLY A 21 7.84 -1.71 -4.94
CA GLY A 21 6.69 -2.52 -5.32
C GLY A 21 6.30 -2.34 -6.78
N LEU A 22 5.93 -3.42 -7.44
CA LEU A 22 5.30 -3.42 -8.75
C LEU A 22 3.93 -4.10 -8.63
N GLN A 23 2.88 -3.38 -8.99
CA GLN A 23 1.52 -3.91 -9.00
C GLN A 23 0.95 -3.81 -10.42
N GLN A 24 0.42 -4.90 -10.95
CA GLN A 24 -0.24 -4.96 -12.24
C GLN A 24 -1.65 -5.55 -12.09
N ASN A 25 -2.65 -4.77 -12.46
CA ASN A 25 -4.06 -5.15 -12.45
C ASN A 25 -4.55 -5.34 -13.89
N PHE A 26 -5.18 -6.48 -14.15
CA PHE A 26 -5.84 -6.81 -15.41
C PHE A 26 -7.35 -6.74 -15.19
N ILE A 27 -7.99 -5.75 -15.80
CA ILE A 27 -9.41 -5.46 -15.68
C ILE A 27 -10.09 -5.95 -16.96
N ASP A 28 -11.01 -6.90 -16.80
CA ASP A 28 -11.80 -7.43 -17.91
C ASP A 28 -12.88 -6.44 -18.33
N HIS A 29 -13.45 -6.66 -19.51
CA HIS A 29 -14.56 -5.87 -20.02
C HIS A 29 -15.74 -5.86 -19.04
N THR A 30 -16.34 -4.69 -18.86
CA THR A 30 -17.64 -4.54 -18.21
C THR A 30 -18.71 -5.17 -19.08
N LYS A 31 -19.60 -5.97 -18.47
CA LYS A 31 -20.73 -6.60 -19.16
C LYS A 31 -22.04 -5.95 -18.72
N LEU A 32 -22.86 -5.53 -19.68
CA LEU A 32 -24.24 -5.10 -19.47
C LEU A 32 -25.17 -5.96 -20.31
N PHE A 33 -26.16 -6.59 -19.67
CA PHE A 33 -27.12 -7.50 -20.33
C PHE A 33 -26.44 -8.61 -21.16
N GLY A 34 -25.29 -9.11 -20.69
CA GLY A 34 -24.50 -10.14 -21.38
C GLY A 34 -23.58 -9.62 -22.50
N ASN A 35 -23.68 -8.34 -22.87
CA ASN A 35 -22.83 -7.72 -23.89
C ASN A 35 -21.62 -7.04 -23.26
N SER A 36 -20.43 -7.23 -23.85
CA SER A 36 -19.22 -6.48 -23.47
C SER A 36 -19.31 -5.04 -23.97
N ILE A 37 -18.96 -4.10 -23.09
CA ILE A 37 -18.80 -2.69 -23.47
C ILE A 37 -17.36 -2.48 -23.94
N PRO A 38 -17.12 -2.09 -25.21
CA PRO A 38 -15.77 -1.84 -25.71
C PRO A 38 -15.05 -0.73 -24.93
N GLY A 39 -13.75 -0.90 -24.68
CA GLY A 39 -12.90 0.11 -24.03
C GLY A 39 -13.08 0.20 -22.51
N THR A 40 -13.78 -0.76 -21.90
CA THR A 40 -13.91 -0.88 -20.44
C THR A 40 -12.92 -1.86 -19.83
N ASP A 41 -12.19 -2.60 -20.66
CA ASP A 41 -11.02 -3.35 -20.27
C ASP A 41 -9.83 -2.40 -20.06
N ALA A 42 -8.96 -2.76 -19.12
CA ALA A 42 -7.80 -1.94 -18.80
C ALA A 42 -6.69 -2.77 -18.17
N ILE A 43 -5.46 -2.30 -18.40
CA ILE A 43 -4.29 -2.78 -17.66
C ILE A 43 -3.76 -1.60 -16.86
N SER A 44 -3.80 -1.69 -15.54
CA SER A 44 -3.29 -0.66 -14.63
C SER A 44 -2.04 -1.17 -13.94
N SER A 45 -0.89 -0.58 -14.25
CA SER A 45 0.40 -0.94 -13.67
C SER A 45 1.00 0.24 -12.92
N ILE A 46 1.48 0.00 -11.71
CA ILE A 46 2.03 1.01 -10.80
C ILE A 46 3.35 0.48 -10.23
N PHE A 47 4.39 1.31 -10.34
CA PHE A 47 5.63 1.13 -9.58
C PHE A 47 5.61 2.03 -8.35
N THR A 48 6.06 1.52 -7.21
CA THR A 48 6.06 2.22 -5.92
C THR A 48 7.43 2.20 -5.26
N LEU A 49 7.77 3.32 -4.63
CA LEU A 49 8.91 3.52 -3.74
C LEU A 49 8.36 3.90 -2.37
N GLY A 50 8.70 3.14 -1.34
CA GLY A 50 8.25 3.38 0.03
C GLY A 50 9.41 3.59 0.98
N ALA A 51 9.19 4.42 1.99
CA ALA A 51 10.06 4.57 3.14
C ALA A 51 9.20 4.58 4.40
N SER A 52 9.67 3.91 5.45
CA SER A 52 8.99 3.92 6.74
C SER A 52 9.97 3.98 7.89
N SER A 53 9.55 4.60 8.99
CA SER A 53 10.37 4.73 10.18
C SER A 53 9.54 4.70 11.47
N ILE A 54 10.04 4.00 12.48
CA ILE A 54 9.57 4.09 13.86
C ILE A 54 10.25 5.32 14.47
N LEU A 55 9.46 6.37 14.67
CA LEU A 55 9.86 7.60 15.33
C LEU A 55 9.84 7.42 16.86
N VAL A 56 10.41 8.38 17.59
CA VAL A 56 10.42 8.41 19.05
C VAL A 56 8.98 8.33 19.58
N GLY A 57 8.75 7.42 20.53
CA GLY A 57 7.44 7.24 21.17
C GLY A 57 6.42 6.58 20.27
N ARG A 58 6.52 5.26 20.08
CA ARG A 58 5.48 4.35 19.51
C ARG A 58 4.76 4.85 18.24
N LEU A 59 5.39 5.76 17.50
CA LEU A 59 4.87 6.44 16.33
C LEU A 59 5.51 5.82 15.10
N PHE A 60 4.70 5.40 14.14
CA PHE A 60 5.18 4.84 12.88
C PHE A 60 4.80 5.78 11.74
N LEU A 61 5.80 6.27 11.02
CA LEU A 61 5.65 7.06 9.81
C LEU A 61 5.88 6.17 8.61
N SER A 62 4.98 6.22 7.62
CA SER A 62 5.12 5.56 6.33
C SER A 62 4.85 6.56 5.23
N THR A 63 5.72 6.56 4.21
CA THR A 63 5.56 7.37 2.99
C THR A 63 5.71 6.46 1.79
N ILE A 64 4.81 6.56 0.83
CA ILE A 64 4.86 5.81 -0.43
C ILE A 64 4.65 6.80 -1.58
N ALA A 65 5.54 6.77 -2.55
CA ALA A 65 5.37 7.43 -3.84
C ALA A 65 5.14 6.37 -4.91
N GLY A 66 4.23 6.64 -5.85
CA GLY A 66 3.96 5.75 -6.96
C GLY A 66 3.94 6.47 -8.29
N ILE A 67 4.32 5.75 -9.34
CA ILE A 67 4.32 6.21 -10.74
C ILE A 67 3.52 5.19 -11.56
N GLY A 68 2.57 5.68 -12.35
CA GLY A 68 1.84 4.86 -13.30
C GLY A 68 2.73 4.43 -14.47
N LEU A 69 2.68 3.15 -14.81
CA LEU A 69 3.42 2.59 -15.94
C LEU A 69 2.52 2.33 -17.16
N THR A 70 1.21 2.54 -17.03
CA THR A 70 0.23 2.36 -18.10
C THR A 70 -0.74 3.53 -18.16
N LYS A 71 -1.42 3.69 -19.30
CA LYS A 71 -2.38 4.79 -19.56
C LYS A 71 -3.61 4.77 -18.63
N SER A 72 -3.93 3.62 -18.05
CA SER A 72 -5.08 3.44 -17.14
C SER A 72 -4.68 3.57 -15.66
N ALA A 73 -3.40 3.80 -15.36
CA ALA A 73 -2.92 4.08 -14.00
C ALA A 73 -2.87 5.60 -13.76
N PRO A 74 -2.90 6.07 -12.49
CA PRO A 74 -2.58 7.45 -12.17
C PRO A 74 -1.15 7.79 -12.60
N ASP A 75 -0.91 9.01 -13.11
CA ASP A 75 0.43 9.43 -13.54
C ASP A 75 1.45 9.32 -12.39
N TYR A 76 1.08 9.86 -11.22
CA TYR A 76 1.83 9.72 -9.98
C TYR A 76 0.93 9.90 -8.76
N PHE A 77 1.39 9.42 -7.60
CA PHE A 77 0.79 9.75 -6.32
C PHE A 77 1.82 9.76 -5.19
N VAL A 78 1.48 10.41 -4.09
CA VAL A 78 2.21 10.34 -2.83
C VAL A 78 1.21 10.09 -1.72
N SER A 79 1.53 9.15 -0.84
CA SER A 79 0.74 8.80 0.34
C SER A 79 1.61 8.89 1.57
N VAL A 80 1.09 9.53 2.62
CA VAL A 80 1.75 9.63 3.92
C VAL A 80 0.77 9.11 4.98
N ALA A 81 1.24 8.17 5.78
CA ALA A 81 0.47 7.58 6.86
C ALA A 81 1.25 7.68 8.18
N ILE A 82 0.52 8.03 9.24
CA ILE A 82 1.04 8.10 10.61
C ILE A 82 0.20 7.15 11.45
N LEU A 83 0.83 6.14 12.04
CA LEU A 83 0.19 5.18 12.92
C LEU A 83 0.64 5.41 14.36
N LEU A 84 -0.33 5.65 15.24
CA LEU A 84 -0.16 5.80 16.68
C LEU A 84 -0.48 4.48 17.39
N ARG A 85 0.49 3.89 18.07
CA ARG A 85 0.24 2.69 18.88
C ARG A 85 -0.15 3.08 20.30
N PHE A 86 -1.41 2.87 20.65
CA PHE A 86 -1.91 3.02 22.03
C PHE A 86 -1.48 1.85 22.90
N ASP A 87 -1.01 2.12 24.12
CA ASP A 87 -0.80 1.08 25.13
C ASP A 87 -2.11 0.90 25.87
N VAL A 88 -2.79 -0.22 25.66
CA VAL A 88 -3.96 -0.59 26.46
C VAL A 88 -3.48 -1.24 27.76
N PRO A 89 -3.76 -0.65 28.95
CA PRO A 89 -3.26 -1.14 30.22
C PRO A 89 -4.08 -2.33 30.75
N PHE A 90 -4.14 -3.45 30.03
CA PHE A 90 -4.83 -4.65 30.52
C PHE A 90 -4.12 -5.31 31.73
N ARG A 91 -2.84 -5.02 31.97
CA ARG A 91 -2.08 -5.61 33.09
C ARG A 91 -2.33 -4.98 34.47
N GLN A 92 -2.98 -3.81 34.56
CA GLN A 92 -3.27 -3.18 35.85
C GLN A 92 -4.63 -3.57 36.44
N MET A 93 -5.58 -4.08 35.63
CA MET A 93 -6.92 -4.45 36.13
C MET A 93 -6.96 -5.77 36.92
N PHE A 94 -6.02 -6.70 36.69
CA PHE A 94 -6.02 -8.02 37.36
C PHE A 94 -5.00 -8.15 38.50
N ARG A 95 -4.41 -7.03 38.94
CA ARG A 95 -3.41 -7.01 40.02
C ARG A 95 -3.91 -6.35 41.30
N SER A 96 -5.22 -6.47 41.55
CA SER A 96 -5.86 -6.16 42.83
C SER A 96 -6.58 -7.41 43.34
N ASN A 97 -5.82 -8.29 43.98
CA ASN A 97 -6.22 -9.13 45.12
C ASN A 97 -4.97 -9.82 45.66
#